data_AF-A0A1Y4TJF3-F1
#
_entry.id   AF-A0A1Y4TJF3-F1
#
_cell.length_a   1.000
_cell.length_b   1.000
_cell.length_c   1.000
_cell.angle_alpha   90.00
_cell.angle_beta   90.00
_cell.angle_gamma   90.00
#
_symmetry.space_group_name_H-M   'P 1'
#
loop_
_entity.id
_entity.type
_entity.pdbx_description
1 polymer ?
#
loop_
_entity_poly.entity_id
_entity_poly.type
_entity_poly.pdbx_seq_one_letter_code
_entity_poly.pdbx_strand_id
1 'polypeptide(L)'
;MGRRARFLSAYTPVKIRRYIMKEKKHSIKSDFSMLAILIIPIAVAVNFVGGQLASLLKLPMYLDTIGTIFAGMLCGPWVGAVAGGLTNVVTGIANPVNFAFIPVNVLAGLVTGFLARGKMFGTWWKWLISMVIMAFVSIASAAPIVVLVYGGVTGSGTSLITAAAMAAGANIWAAVIGTEGIWTVMDRIISFLIGYLVIRVIPARTLVKFGCGENYIKKTTAGK
;
A
#
# COMPACT_ATOMS: atom_id res chain seq x y z
N MET A 1 43.81 -26.00 -20.97
CA MET A 1 43.12 -24.74 -20.60
C MET A 1 42.30 -24.11 -21.76
N GLY A 2 41.76 -24.89 -22.73
CA GLY A 2 41.29 -24.32 -24.02
C GLY A 2 39.93 -24.77 -24.57
N ARG A 3 39.09 -25.50 -23.81
CA ARG A 3 37.75 -25.93 -24.28
C ARG A 3 36.55 -25.24 -23.60
N ARG A 4 36.73 -24.62 -22.42
CA ARG A 4 35.64 -23.87 -21.74
C ARG A 4 35.44 -22.45 -22.30
N ALA A 5 36.49 -21.80 -22.80
CA ALA A 5 36.40 -20.44 -23.35
C ALA A 5 35.60 -20.37 -24.67
N ARG A 6 35.55 -21.47 -25.43
CA ARG A 6 34.84 -21.51 -26.73
C ARG A 6 33.31 -21.60 -26.58
N PHE A 7 32.80 -22.04 -25.43
CA PHE A 7 31.36 -22.15 -25.18
C PHE A 7 30.70 -20.80 -24.86
N LEU A 8 31.47 -19.84 -24.34
CA LEU A 8 30.98 -18.51 -23.97
C LEU A 8 30.99 -17.52 -25.15
N SER A 9 31.74 -17.82 -26.22
CA SER A 9 31.80 -17.00 -27.44
C SER A 9 30.56 -17.14 -28.35
N ALA A 10 29.69 -18.13 -28.09
CA ALA A 10 28.54 -18.43 -28.96
C ALA A 10 27.24 -17.73 -28.53
N TYR A 11 27.23 -17.02 -27.40
CA TYR A 11 26.06 -16.31 -26.90
C TYR A 11 26.30 -14.81 -26.88
N THR A 12 25.73 -14.11 -27.87
CA THR A 12 25.66 -12.64 -27.88
C THR A 12 25.18 -12.11 -26.52
N PRO A 13 25.75 -11.01 -25.99
CA PRO A 13 25.40 -10.45 -24.68
C PRO A 13 23.89 -10.15 -24.52
N VAL A 14 23.18 -9.94 -25.63
CA VAL A 14 21.73 -9.75 -25.69
C VAL A 14 20.93 -10.99 -25.26
N LYS A 15 21.35 -12.21 -25.66
CA LYS A 15 20.65 -13.47 -25.29
C LYS A 15 20.82 -13.78 -23.80
N ILE A 16 21.99 -13.50 -23.23
CA ILE A 16 22.25 -13.67 -21.80
C ILE A 16 21.39 -12.71 -20.98
N ARG A 17 21.25 -11.45 -21.43
CA ARG A 17 20.36 -10.46 -20.82
C ARG A 17 18.89 -10.89 -20.85
N ARG A 18 18.45 -11.55 -21.93
CA ARG A 18 17.09 -12.13 -22.05
C ARG A 18 16.86 -13.31 -21.10
N TYR A 19 17.85 -14.17 -20.87
CA TYR A 19 17.74 -15.29 -19.93
C TYR A 19 17.73 -14.84 -18.45
N ILE A 20 18.41 -13.74 -18.12
CA ILE A 20 18.43 -13.16 -16.77
C ILE A 20 17.14 -12.36 -16.48
N MET A 21 16.48 -11.85 -17.52
CA MET A 21 15.16 -11.19 -17.43
C MET A 21 14.04 -12.22 -17.58
N LYS A 22 14.02 -13.24 -16.71
CA LYS A 22 12.84 -14.11 -16.60
C LYS A 22 11.72 -13.24 -16.04
N GLU A 23 10.76 -12.84 -16.86
CA GLU A 23 9.55 -12.20 -16.36
C GLU A 23 8.93 -13.13 -15.32
N LYS A 24 8.82 -12.66 -14.07
CA LYS A 24 8.04 -13.36 -13.05
C LYS A 24 6.61 -13.40 -13.57
N LYS A 25 6.14 -14.58 -13.98
CA LYS A 25 4.74 -14.78 -14.35
C LYS A 25 3.90 -14.63 -13.07
N HIS A 26 3.48 -13.40 -12.81
CA HIS A 26 2.68 -13.07 -11.64
C HIS A 26 1.29 -13.71 -11.79
N SER A 27 0.95 -14.60 -10.86
CA SER A 27 -0.35 -15.24 -10.76
C SER A 27 -0.93 -14.98 -9.37
N ILE A 28 -2.27 -15.00 -9.22
CA ILE A 28 -2.91 -14.94 -7.88
C ILE A 28 -2.29 -15.97 -6.94
N LYS A 29 -2.04 -17.19 -7.42
CA LYS A 29 -1.43 -18.26 -6.62
C LYS A 29 0.00 -17.97 -6.18
N SER A 30 0.75 -17.15 -6.94
CA SER A 30 2.13 -16.80 -6.56
C SER A 30 2.19 -15.73 -5.47
N ASP A 31 1.12 -14.97 -5.26
CA ASP A 31 1.08 -13.94 -4.21
C ASP A 31 0.81 -14.57 -2.84
N PHE A 32 -0.03 -15.60 -2.77
CA PHE A 32 -0.33 -16.33 -1.52
C PHE A 32 0.72 -17.40 -1.21
N SER A 33 1.96 -16.98 -1.01
CA SER A 33 2.99 -17.86 -0.43
C SER A 33 2.70 -18.12 1.05
N MET A 34 3.27 -19.18 1.63
CA MET A 34 3.13 -19.50 3.05
C MET A 34 3.51 -18.31 3.95
N LEU A 35 4.56 -17.56 3.58
CA LEU A 35 4.95 -16.36 4.31
C LEU A 35 3.97 -15.19 4.09
N ALA A 36 3.42 -15.04 2.89
CA ALA A 36 2.46 -13.98 2.60
C ALA A 36 1.17 -14.14 3.42
N ILE A 37 0.72 -15.38 3.65
CA ILE A 37 -0.43 -15.67 4.51
C ILE A 37 -0.18 -15.20 5.96
N LEU A 38 1.06 -15.33 6.46
CA LEU A 38 1.43 -14.85 7.79
C LEU A 38 1.51 -13.31 7.89
N ILE A 39 1.71 -12.61 6.78
CA ILE A 39 1.72 -11.15 6.75
C ILE A 39 0.32 -10.56 6.91
N ILE A 40 -0.72 -11.26 6.43
CA ILE A 40 -2.11 -10.79 6.52
C ILE A 40 -2.54 -10.47 7.96
N PRO A 41 -2.46 -11.39 8.94
CA PRO A 41 -2.88 -11.08 10.32
C PRO A 41 -2.02 -10.00 10.96
N ILE A 42 -0.72 -9.93 10.64
CA ILE A 42 0.17 -8.87 11.15
C ILE A 42 -0.27 -7.51 10.59
N ALA A 43 -0.55 -7.43 9.30
CA ALA A 43 -1.03 -6.21 8.66
C ALA A 43 -2.36 -5.74 9.25
N VAL A 44 -3.30 -6.65 9.43
CA VAL A 44 -4.60 -6.37 10.06
C VAL A 44 -4.41 -5.87 11.50
N ALA A 45 -3.54 -6.51 12.29
CA ALA A 45 -3.28 -6.09 13.67
C ALA A 45 -2.68 -4.67 13.74
N VAL A 46 -1.70 -4.35 12.89
CA VAL A 46 -1.11 -3.01 12.82
C VAL A 46 -2.15 -1.97 12.46
N ASN A 47 -2.98 -2.24 11.46
CA ASN A 47 -4.03 -1.32 11.05
C ASN A 47 -5.11 -1.15 12.12
N PHE A 48 -5.50 -2.23 12.79
CA PHE A 48 -6.46 -2.18 13.88
C PHE A 48 -5.95 -1.28 15.00
N VAL A 49 -4.71 -1.49 15.46
CA VAL A 49 -4.11 -0.65 16.52
C VAL A 49 -4.00 0.81 16.06
N GLY A 50 -3.49 1.05 14.84
CA GLY A 50 -3.38 2.40 14.28
C GLY A 50 -4.72 3.12 14.18
N GLY A 51 -5.72 2.46 13.61
CA GLY A 51 -7.08 2.99 13.45
C GLY A 51 -7.79 3.27 14.78
N GLN A 52 -7.62 2.38 15.77
CA GLN A 52 -8.17 2.61 17.10
C GLN A 52 -7.50 3.80 17.80
N LEU A 53 -6.17 3.92 17.73
CA LEU A 53 -5.46 5.07 18.30
C LEU A 53 -5.88 6.38 17.63
N ALA A 54 -5.98 6.40 16.30
CA ALA A 54 -6.43 7.56 15.55
C ALA A 54 -7.87 7.97 15.93
N SER A 55 -8.77 7.00 16.07
CA SER A 55 -10.16 7.23 16.45
C SER A 55 -10.30 7.74 17.89
N LEU A 56 -9.55 7.16 18.83
CA LEU A 56 -9.56 7.52 20.25
C LEU A 56 -9.02 8.93 20.48
N LEU A 57 -7.91 9.28 19.82
CA LEU A 57 -7.27 10.59 19.91
C LEU A 57 -7.92 11.64 19.00
N LYS A 58 -8.94 11.25 18.23
CA LYS A 58 -9.60 12.10 17.21
C LYS A 58 -8.60 12.76 16.27
N LEU A 59 -7.57 12.01 15.87
CA LEU A 59 -6.58 12.49 14.91
C LEU A 59 -7.25 12.72 13.55
N PRO A 60 -6.88 13.78 12.82
CA PRO A 60 -7.40 14.05 11.48
C PRO A 60 -6.71 13.15 10.43
N MET A 61 -6.54 11.86 10.73
CA MET A 61 -5.87 10.86 9.89
C MET A 61 -6.32 9.47 10.37
N TYR A 62 -6.24 8.45 9.53
CA TYR A 62 -6.88 7.15 9.79
C TYR A 62 -5.91 6.08 10.29
N LEU A 63 -4.66 6.07 9.82
CA LEU A 63 -3.60 5.13 10.21
C LEU A 63 -3.93 3.63 10.06
N ASP A 64 -5.02 3.32 9.36
CA ASP A 64 -5.56 1.97 9.17
C ASP A 64 -5.08 1.31 7.87
N THR A 65 -4.07 1.89 7.22
CA THR A 65 -3.57 1.40 5.92
C THR A 65 -2.09 1.10 5.87
N ILE A 66 -1.36 1.32 6.97
CA ILE A 66 0.07 1.03 7.07
C ILE A 66 0.34 -0.44 6.73
N GLY A 67 -0.37 -1.36 7.38
CA GLY A 67 -0.27 -2.79 7.17
C GLY A 67 -0.73 -3.21 5.77
N THR A 68 -1.77 -2.59 5.23
CA THR A 68 -2.30 -2.86 3.89
C THR A 68 -1.26 -2.50 2.82
N ILE A 69 -0.65 -1.33 2.94
CA ILE A 69 0.41 -0.85 2.06
C ILE A 69 1.64 -1.74 2.20
N PHE A 70 2.06 -2.05 3.43
CA PHE A 70 3.19 -2.95 3.69
C PHE A 70 2.99 -4.33 3.05
N ALA A 71 1.82 -4.94 3.25
CA ALA A 71 1.48 -6.24 2.66
C ALA A 71 1.45 -6.18 1.12
N GLY A 72 0.87 -5.11 0.55
CA GLY A 72 0.89 -4.86 -0.89
C GLY A 72 2.30 -4.71 -1.46
N MET A 73 3.14 -3.91 -0.80
CA MET A 73 4.52 -3.64 -1.19
C MET A 73 5.39 -4.90 -1.18
N LEU A 74 5.17 -5.81 -0.22
CA LEU A 74 6.02 -6.97 0.02
C LEU A 74 5.51 -8.22 -0.72
N CYS A 75 4.21 -8.49 -0.66
CA CYS A 75 3.61 -9.74 -1.11
C CYS A 75 2.88 -9.62 -2.46
N GLY A 76 2.38 -8.43 -2.82
CA GLY A 76 1.66 -8.17 -4.07
C GLY A 76 0.21 -7.73 -3.88
N PRO A 77 -0.51 -7.44 -4.98
CA PRO A 77 -1.81 -6.76 -4.97
C PRO A 77 -2.89 -7.55 -4.23
N TRP A 78 -2.96 -8.86 -4.41
CA TRP A 78 -4.03 -9.67 -3.83
C TRP A 78 -3.90 -9.86 -2.33
N VAL A 79 -2.67 -9.99 -1.84
CA VAL A 79 -2.40 -10.08 -0.40
C VAL A 79 -2.68 -8.75 0.28
N GLY A 80 -2.28 -7.63 -0.35
CA GLY A 80 -2.65 -6.29 0.10
C GLY A 80 -4.17 -6.09 0.13
N ALA A 81 -4.87 -6.50 -0.93
CA ALA A 81 -6.33 -6.39 -1.02
C ALA A 81 -7.05 -7.15 0.10
N VAL A 82 -6.65 -8.40 0.35
CA VAL A 82 -7.22 -9.23 1.43
C VAL A 82 -6.89 -8.64 2.80
N ALA A 83 -5.65 -8.20 3.03
CA ALA A 83 -5.29 -7.55 4.29
C ALA A 83 -6.11 -6.27 4.54
N GLY A 84 -6.30 -5.44 3.50
CA GLY A 84 -7.12 -4.23 3.59
C GLY A 84 -8.59 -4.54 3.83
N GLY A 85 -9.18 -5.48 3.08
CA GLY A 85 -10.57 -5.87 3.29
C GLY A 85 -10.83 -6.43 4.69
N LEU A 86 -9.95 -7.33 5.15
CA LEU A 86 -10.05 -7.91 6.49
C LEU A 86 -9.86 -6.86 7.60
N THR A 87 -9.01 -5.86 7.37
CA THR A 87 -8.84 -4.73 8.31
C THR A 87 -10.19 -4.05 8.58
N ASN A 88 -10.94 -3.73 7.54
CA ASN A 88 -12.24 -3.06 7.67
C ASN A 88 -13.33 -3.98 8.23
N VAL A 89 -13.24 -5.30 7.98
CA VAL A 89 -14.13 -6.27 8.63
C VAL A 89 -13.88 -6.31 10.13
N VAL A 90 -12.62 -6.38 10.57
CA VAL A 90 -12.26 -6.46 12.00
C VAL A 90 -12.54 -5.14 12.71
N THR A 91 -12.11 -4.01 12.13
CA THR A 91 -12.40 -2.68 12.69
C THR A 91 -13.87 -2.31 12.60
N GLY A 92 -14.62 -2.89 11.65
CA GLY A 92 -16.07 -2.77 11.52
C GLY A 92 -16.84 -3.31 12.72
N ILE A 93 -16.32 -4.37 13.37
CA ILE A 93 -16.91 -4.93 14.60
C ILE A 93 -16.85 -3.90 15.74
N ALA A 94 -15.78 -3.11 15.81
CA ALA A 94 -15.63 -2.05 16.81
C ALA A 94 -16.37 -0.77 16.43
N ASN A 95 -16.41 -0.42 15.14
CA ASN A 95 -17.13 0.72 14.61
C ASN A 95 -17.77 0.37 13.25
N PRO A 96 -19.11 0.19 13.20
CA PRO A 96 -19.82 -0.22 11.99
C PRO A 96 -19.63 0.68 10.77
N VAL A 97 -19.24 1.94 10.97
CA VAL A 97 -18.92 2.87 9.89
C VAL A 97 -17.80 2.33 8.99
N ASN A 98 -16.82 1.62 9.58
CA ASN A 98 -15.66 1.11 8.87
C ASN A 98 -16.00 0.04 7.82
N PHE A 99 -17.15 -0.63 7.92
CA PHE A 99 -17.60 -1.60 6.90
C PHE A 99 -17.83 -0.93 5.54
N ALA A 100 -18.32 0.32 5.52
CA ALA A 100 -18.51 1.05 4.28
C ALA A 100 -17.17 1.33 3.56
N PHE A 101 -16.06 1.41 4.30
CA PHE A 101 -14.73 1.72 3.77
C PHE A 101 -13.93 0.48 3.31
N ILE A 102 -14.50 -0.73 3.34
CA ILE A 102 -13.86 -1.94 2.78
C ILE A 102 -13.34 -1.71 1.35
N PRO A 103 -14.10 -1.13 0.41
CA PRO A 103 -13.61 -0.92 -0.96
C PRO A 103 -12.38 -0.02 -1.01
N VAL A 104 -12.30 0.98 -0.14
CA VAL A 104 -11.17 1.93 -0.08
C VAL A 104 -9.88 1.19 0.27
N ASN A 105 -9.90 0.34 1.30
CA ASN A 105 -8.72 -0.41 1.72
C ASN A 105 -8.37 -1.57 0.80
N VAL A 106 -9.36 -2.22 0.18
CA VAL A 106 -9.12 -3.19 -0.89
C VAL A 106 -8.40 -2.52 -2.06
N LEU A 107 -8.90 -1.38 -2.53
CA LEU A 107 -8.27 -0.60 -3.61
C LEU A 107 -6.86 -0.15 -3.23
N ALA A 108 -6.64 0.25 -1.98
CA ALA A 108 -5.31 0.62 -1.49
C ALA A 108 -4.30 -0.52 -1.57
N GLY A 109 -4.71 -1.73 -1.17
CA GLY A 109 -3.90 -2.93 -1.29
C GLY A 109 -3.60 -3.31 -2.74
N LEU A 110 -4.62 -3.26 -3.61
CA LEU A 110 -4.47 -3.55 -5.03
C LEU A 110 -3.50 -2.58 -5.70
N VAL A 111 -3.75 -1.27 -5.58
CA VAL A 111 -2.93 -0.21 -6.18
C VAL A 111 -1.49 -0.35 -5.72
N THR A 112 -1.26 -0.44 -4.40
CA THR A 112 0.08 -0.56 -3.84
C THR A 112 0.81 -1.80 -4.36
N GLY A 113 0.13 -2.95 -4.41
CA GLY A 113 0.77 -4.18 -4.90
C GLY A 113 1.02 -4.20 -6.41
N PHE A 114 0.16 -3.57 -7.23
CA PHE A 114 0.44 -3.40 -8.66
C PHE A 114 1.63 -2.46 -8.89
N LEU A 115 1.71 -1.36 -8.15
CA LEU A 115 2.86 -0.45 -8.17
C LEU A 115 4.14 -1.16 -7.71
N ALA A 116 4.05 -2.06 -6.74
CA ALA A 116 5.16 -2.88 -6.27
C ALA A 116 5.68 -3.82 -7.38
N ARG A 117 4.77 -4.53 -8.07
CA ARG A 117 5.12 -5.37 -9.23
C ARG A 117 5.76 -4.55 -10.36
N GLY A 118 5.29 -3.32 -10.57
CA GLY A 118 5.86 -2.35 -11.51
C GLY A 118 7.20 -1.72 -11.08
N LYS A 119 7.76 -2.12 -9.92
CA LYS A 119 9.02 -1.57 -9.36
C LYS A 119 8.96 -0.05 -9.18
N MET A 120 7.79 0.48 -8.84
CA MET A 120 7.59 1.92 -8.67
C MET A 120 8.13 2.47 -7.35
N PHE A 121 8.66 1.62 -6.46
CA PHE A 121 9.24 2.04 -5.19
C PHE A 121 10.78 2.12 -5.17
N GLY A 122 11.44 1.91 -6.31
CA GLY A 122 12.90 1.89 -6.39
C GLY A 122 13.58 3.25 -6.62
N THR A 123 12.81 4.29 -6.97
CA THR A 123 13.35 5.62 -7.32
C THR A 123 12.44 6.69 -6.73
N TRP A 124 13.02 7.79 -6.23
CA TRP A 124 12.28 8.81 -5.49
C TRP A 124 11.12 9.43 -6.29
N TRP A 125 11.31 9.75 -7.58
CA TRP A 125 10.23 10.26 -8.44
C TRP A 125 9.09 9.26 -8.64
N LYS A 126 9.41 7.97 -8.81
CA LYS A 126 8.38 6.92 -8.92
C LYS A 126 7.61 6.75 -7.61
N TRP A 127 8.29 7.02 -6.49
CA TRP A 127 7.69 7.04 -5.16
C TRP A 127 6.63 8.14 -5.06
N LEU A 128 6.96 9.36 -5.50
CA LEU A 128 6.00 10.47 -5.54
C LEU A 128 4.79 10.17 -6.43
N ILE A 129 5.01 9.62 -7.64
CA ILE A 129 3.91 9.22 -8.53
C ILE A 129 3.02 8.18 -7.84
N SER A 130 3.62 7.21 -7.14
CA SER A 130 2.88 6.17 -6.41
C SER A 130 2.00 6.75 -5.30
N MET A 131 2.51 7.76 -4.57
CA MET A 131 1.74 8.45 -3.54
C MET A 131 0.58 9.25 -4.11
N VAL A 132 0.79 9.95 -5.24
CA VAL A 132 -0.27 10.72 -5.90
C VAL A 132 -1.38 9.79 -6.41
N ILE A 133 -1.02 8.68 -7.06
CA ILE A 133 -1.98 7.68 -7.53
C ILE A 133 -2.77 7.11 -6.34
N MET A 134 -2.09 6.78 -5.24
CA MET A 134 -2.76 6.24 -4.06
C MET A 134 -3.70 7.28 -3.43
N ALA A 135 -3.25 8.51 -3.22
CA ALA A 135 -4.09 9.55 -2.66
C ALA A 135 -5.33 9.80 -3.52
N PHE A 136 -5.17 9.88 -4.84
CA PHE A 136 -6.29 10.05 -5.77
C PHE A 136 -7.29 8.90 -5.66
N VAL A 137 -6.84 7.64 -5.67
CA VAL A 137 -7.72 6.48 -5.56
C VAL A 137 -8.42 6.44 -4.20
N SER A 138 -7.72 6.76 -3.12
CA SER A 138 -8.32 6.83 -1.78
C SER A 138 -9.40 7.91 -1.69
N ILE A 139 -9.13 9.12 -2.17
CA ILE A 139 -10.11 10.22 -2.12
C ILE A 139 -11.31 9.92 -3.03
N ALA A 140 -11.06 9.45 -4.25
CA ALA A 140 -12.12 9.14 -5.22
C ALA A 140 -13.04 8.03 -4.73
N SER A 141 -12.53 7.08 -3.93
CA SER A 141 -13.34 6.01 -3.35
C SER A 141 -13.98 6.41 -2.01
N ALA A 142 -13.30 7.19 -1.16
CA ALA A 142 -13.80 7.57 0.16
C ALA A 142 -14.82 8.71 0.11
N ALA A 143 -14.60 9.75 -0.71
CA ALA A 143 -15.45 10.95 -0.72
C ALA A 143 -16.93 10.66 -1.03
N PRO A 144 -17.29 9.82 -2.03
CA PRO A 144 -18.68 9.46 -2.26
C PRO A 144 -19.31 8.73 -1.07
N ILE A 145 -18.55 7.91 -0.35
CA ILE A 145 -19.03 7.17 0.82
C ILE A 145 -19.34 8.16 1.94
N VAL A 146 -18.41 9.08 2.22
CA VAL A 146 -18.58 10.10 3.27
C VAL A 146 -19.78 11.01 2.96
N VAL A 147 -19.94 11.46 1.71
CA VAL A 147 -21.02 12.39 1.35
C VAL A 147 -22.37 11.69 1.23
N LEU A 148 -22.45 10.60 0.45
CA LEU A 148 -23.73 9.98 0.08
C LEU A 148 -24.28 9.06 1.16
N VAL A 149 -23.42 8.38 1.92
CA VAL A 149 -23.85 7.42 2.97
C VAL A 149 -23.94 8.10 4.33
N TYR A 150 -23.02 9.01 4.64
CA TYR A 150 -22.88 9.59 5.98
C TYR A 150 -23.13 11.11 6.05
N GLY A 151 -23.52 11.76 4.95
CA GLY A 151 -23.87 13.18 4.97
C GLY A 151 -22.71 14.10 5.39
N GLY A 152 -21.47 13.69 5.15
CA GLY A 152 -20.27 14.49 5.42
C GLY A 152 -19.64 14.30 6.80
N VAL A 153 -20.27 13.56 7.71
CA VAL A 153 -19.80 13.37 9.09
C VAL A 153 -19.86 11.88 9.44
N THR A 154 -18.68 11.27 9.60
CA THR A 154 -18.53 9.83 9.89
C THR A 154 -18.12 9.55 11.33
N GLY A 155 -17.85 10.59 12.11
CA GLY A 155 -17.32 10.49 13.48
C GLY A 155 -15.80 10.31 13.55
N SER A 156 -15.11 10.37 12.41
CA SER A 156 -13.65 10.43 12.30
C SER A 156 -13.07 11.75 12.84
N GLY A 157 -11.75 11.86 13.01
CA GLY A 157 -11.13 13.14 13.41
C GLY A 157 -11.24 14.25 12.35
N THR A 158 -11.31 13.88 11.06
CA THR A 158 -11.57 14.84 9.96
C THR A 158 -12.99 15.40 10.00
N SER A 159 -13.95 14.65 10.55
CA SER A 159 -15.37 15.04 10.63
C SER A 159 -15.60 16.36 11.37
N LEU A 160 -14.78 16.68 12.38
CA LEU A 160 -14.87 17.95 13.10
C LEU A 160 -14.54 19.14 12.19
N ILE A 161 -13.50 18.98 11.37
CA ILE A 161 -13.06 20.01 10.42
C ILE A 161 -14.10 20.15 9.30
N THR A 162 -14.63 19.03 8.81
CA THR A 162 -15.70 19.03 7.78
C THR A 162 -16.97 19.70 8.30
N ALA A 163 -17.39 19.39 9.52
CA ALA A 163 -18.57 19.99 10.15
C ALA A 163 -18.38 21.50 10.34
N ALA A 164 -17.20 21.95 10.78
CA ALA A 164 -16.89 23.37 10.90
C ALA A 164 -16.94 24.09 9.54
N ALA A 165 -16.39 23.47 8.48
CA ALA A 165 -16.45 24.03 7.13
C ALA A 165 -17.90 24.13 6.61
N MET A 166 -18.73 23.11 6.85
CA MET A 166 -20.15 23.14 6.49
C MET A 166 -20.92 24.20 7.28
N ALA A 167 -20.64 24.35 8.59
CA ALA A 167 -21.23 25.38 9.43
C ALA A 167 -20.84 26.80 8.98
N ALA A 168 -19.66 26.97 8.40
CA ALA A 168 -19.20 28.21 7.77
C ALA A 168 -19.85 28.46 6.39
N GLY A 169 -20.76 27.59 5.93
CA GLY A 169 -21.51 27.74 4.68
C GLY A 169 -20.91 27.02 3.48
N ALA A 170 -19.85 26.22 3.65
CA ALA A 170 -19.31 25.41 2.56
C ALA A 170 -20.30 24.32 2.14
N ASN A 171 -20.43 24.09 0.84
CA ASN A 171 -21.15 22.93 0.33
C ASN A 171 -20.49 21.64 0.84
N ILE A 172 -21.30 20.64 1.19
CA ILE A 172 -20.85 19.33 1.68
C ILE A 172 -19.72 18.70 0.84
N TRP A 173 -19.79 18.77 -0.49
CA TRP A 173 -18.75 18.22 -1.37
C TRP A 173 -17.44 19.00 -1.25
N ALA A 174 -17.52 20.32 -1.21
CA ALA A 174 -16.33 21.16 -1.06
C ALA A 174 -15.69 20.98 0.32
N ALA A 175 -16.52 20.87 1.37
CA ALA A 175 -16.06 20.59 2.73
C ALA A 175 -15.34 19.24 2.81
N VAL A 176 -15.99 18.16 2.35
CA VAL A 176 -15.43 16.80 2.41
C VAL A 176 -14.19 16.66 1.54
N ILE A 177 -14.20 17.13 0.28
CA ILE A 177 -13.05 17.02 -0.60
C ILE A 177 -11.87 17.85 -0.07
N GLY A 178 -12.13 19.03 0.49
CA GLY A 178 -11.09 19.88 1.07
C GLY A 178 -10.43 19.23 2.30
N THR A 179 -11.24 18.70 3.22
CA THR A 179 -10.73 18.10 4.46
C THR A 179 -10.15 16.71 4.22
N GLU A 180 -10.93 15.78 3.65
CA GLU A 180 -10.47 14.43 3.37
C GLU A 180 -9.32 14.44 2.37
N GLY A 181 -9.31 15.37 1.41
CA GLY A 181 -8.23 15.48 0.44
C GLY A 181 -6.86 15.70 1.09
N ILE A 182 -6.74 16.73 1.93
CA ILE A 182 -5.49 17.06 2.59
C ILE A 182 -5.07 15.95 3.55
N TRP A 183 -6.00 15.54 4.42
CA TRP A 183 -5.69 14.61 5.49
C TRP A 183 -5.47 13.18 5.02
N THR A 184 -6.19 12.73 3.98
CA THR A 184 -5.95 11.43 3.35
C THR A 184 -4.60 11.41 2.63
N VAL A 185 -4.20 12.49 1.94
CA VAL A 185 -2.86 12.58 1.33
C VAL A 185 -1.77 12.42 2.39
N MET A 186 -1.87 13.15 3.50
CA MET A 186 -0.91 13.05 4.60
C MET A 186 -0.86 11.64 5.19
N ASP A 187 -2.03 11.05 5.46
CA ASP A 187 -2.16 9.68 5.95
C ASP A 187 -1.50 8.65 5.01
N ARG A 188 -1.71 8.77 3.69
CA ARG A 188 -1.08 7.89 2.70
C ARG A 188 0.45 8.06 2.68
N ILE A 189 0.95 9.28 2.76
CA ILE A 189 2.40 9.56 2.80
C ILE A 189 3.04 8.90 4.02
N ILE A 190 2.44 9.11 5.20
CA ILE A 190 2.92 8.51 6.46
C ILE A 190 2.88 6.99 6.38
N SER A 191 1.79 6.42 5.87
CA SER A 191 1.63 4.97 5.75
C SER A 191 2.64 4.33 4.79
N PHE A 192 2.92 4.99 3.66
CA PHE A 192 4.00 4.57 2.75
C PHE A 192 5.38 4.67 3.40
N LEU A 193 5.64 5.76 4.12
CA LEU A 193 6.92 5.97 4.80
C LEU A 193 7.17 4.88 5.84
N ILE A 194 6.19 4.63 6.72
CA ILE A 194 6.29 3.59 7.75
C ILE A 194 6.45 2.21 7.09
N GLY A 195 5.59 1.86 6.11
CA GLY A 195 5.68 0.58 5.42
C GLY A 195 7.04 0.36 4.75
N TYR A 196 7.59 1.40 4.12
CA TYR A 196 8.91 1.34 3.48
C TYR A 196 10.07 1.24 4.49
N LEU A 197 10.01 1.98 5.60
CA LEU A 197 11.00 1.90 6.67
C LEU A 197 11.05 0.49 7.27
N VAL A 198 9.89 -0.10 7.54
CA VAL A 198 9.79 -1.49 8.03
C VAL A 198 10.46 -2.45 7.05
N ILE A 199 10.18 -2.34 5.75
CA ILE A 199 10.80 -3.18 4.71
C ILE A 199 12.33 -3.04 4.70
N ARG A 200 12.88 -1.84 4.93
CA ARG A 200 14.33 -1.61 4.96
C ARG A 200 15.05 -2.30 6.12
N VAL A 201 14.35 -2.58 7.21
CA VAL A 201 14.92 -3.29 8.37
C VAL A 201 14.97 -4.81 8.12
N ILE A 202 14.16 -5.32 7.19
CA ILE A 202 14.10 -6.76 6.90
C ILE A 202 15.38 -7.22 6.17
N PRO A 203 16.07 -8.28 6.65
CA PRO A 203 17.26 -8.82 5.97
C PRO A 203 16.98 -9.32 4.55
N ALA A 204 17.95 -9.14 3.65
CA ALA A 204 17.84 -9.57 2.25
C ALA A 204 17.44 -11.05 2.10
N ARG A 205 17.98 -11.96 2.93
CA ARG A 205 17.63 -13.39 2.96
C ARG A 205 16.15 -13.67 3.21
N THR A 206 15.47 -12.77 3.90
CA THR A 206 14.03 -12.87 4.21
C THR A 206 13.21 -12.21 3.11
N LEU A 207 13.67 -11.06 2.60
CA LEU A 207 13.01 -10.35 1.48
C LEU A 207 12.90 -11.21 0.21
N VAL A 208 13.92 -12.00 -0.15
CA VAL A 208 13.87 -12.87 -1.35
C VAL A 208 12.71 -13.87 -1.31
N LYS A 209 12.22 -14.23 -0.12
CA LYS A 209 11.13 -15.20 0.03
C LYS A 209 9.75 -14.62 -0.26
N PHE A 210 9.62 -13.30 -0.38
CA PHE A 210 8.38 -12.61 -0.70
C PHE A 210 8.29 -12.28 -2.19
N GLY A 211 7.07 -12.25 -2.74
CA GLY A 211 6.82 -12.06 -4.16
C GLY A 211 7.48 -10.80 -4.74
N CYS A 212 7.39 -9.68 -4.01
CA CYS A 212 7.94 -8.38 -4.40
C CYS A 212 9.17 -7.96 -3.58
N GLY A 213 9.68 -8.80 -2.68
CA GLY A 213 10.76 -8.41 -1.75
C GLY A 213 12.11 -8.14 -2.43
N GLU A 214 12.38 -8.78 -3.58
CA GLU A 214 13.58 -8.51 -4.40
C GLU A 214 13.71 -7.06 -4.85
N ASN A 215 12.59 -6.31 -4.93
CA ASN A 215 12.60 -4.91 -5.34
C ASN A 215 13.33 -3.99 -4.35
N TYR A 216 13.52 -4.44 -3.10
CA TYR A 216 14.07 -3.65 -2.01
C TYR A 216 15.46 -4.10 -1.58
N ILE A 217 16.02 -5.12 -2.23
CA ILE A 217 17.37 -5.61 -1.94
C ILE A 217 18.37 -4.66 -2.62
N LYS A 218 19.26 -4.07 -1.82
CA LYS A 218 20.41 -3.33 -2.37
C LYS A 218 21.23 -4.29 -3.22
N LYS A 219 21.34 -4.02 -4.52
CA LYS A 219 22.29 -4.74 -5.37
C LYS A 219 23.68 -4.36 -4.88
N THR A 220 24.39 -5.31 -4.26
CA THR A 220 25.83 -5.18 -4.04
C THR A 220 26.46 -5.02 -5.42
N THR A 221 26.98 -3.82 -5.70
CA THR A 221 27.85 -3.58 -6.84
C THR A 221 29.11 -4.40 -6.57
N ALA A 222 29.17 -5.62 -7.12
CA ALA A 222 30.43 -6.35 -7.21
C ALA A 222 31.33 -5.56 -8.17
N GLY A 223 32.39 -4.96 -7.63
CA GLY A 223 33.49 -4.38 -8.40
C GLY A 223 33.31 -2.92 -8.80
N LYS A 224 33.87 -2.02 -7.98
CA LYS A 224 34.86 -1.07 -8.47
C LYS A 224 36.13 -1.27 -7.65
#